data_AF-A0A7W5AY54-F1
#
_entry.id   AF-A0A7W5AY54-F1
#
_cell.length_a   1.000
_cell.length_b   1.000
_cell.length_c   1.000
_cell.angle_alpha   90.00
_cell.angle_beta   90.00
_cell.angle_gamma   90.00
#
_symmetry.space_group_name_H-M   'P 1'
#
loop_
_entity.id
_entity.type
_entity.pdbx_description
1 polymer ?
#
loop_
_entity_poly.entity_id
_entity_poly.type
_entity_poly.pdbx_seq_one_letter_code
_entity_poly.pdbx_strand_id
1 'polypeptide(L)' 'MWGVLASFGAGLLFAGYELPRLLRAQRKKEAVIFLMFLAIGITLCVLHALAVPLPSPYQWLEVIYGPLAERIFAMLQ' A
#
# COMPACT_ATOMS: atom_id res chain seq x y z
N MET A 1 4.14 -3.46 -19.95
CA MET A 1 5.58 -3.48 -19.55
C MET A 1 6.08 -2.11 -19.08
N TRP A 2 5.77 -1.01 -19.78
CA TRP A 2 6.15 0.36 -19.37
C TRP A 2 5.69 0.78 -17.97
N GLY A 3 4.48 0.38 -17.55
CA GLY A 3 3.98 0.70 -16.20
C GLY A 3 4.80 0.06 -15.06
N VAL A 4 5.31 -1.15 -15.26
CA VAL A 4 6.18 -1.83 -14.27
C VAL A 4 7.54 -1.13 -14.19
N LEU A 5 8.14 -0.80 -15.34
CA LEU A 5 9.38 -0.02 -15.41
C LEU A 5 9.25 1.35 -14.72
N ALA A 6 8.15 2.06 -14.96
CA ALA A 6 7.86 3.34 -14.31
C ALA A 6 7.71 3.19 -12.79
N SER A 7 7.04 2.13 -12.32
CA SER A 7 6.84 1.85 -10.89
C SER A 7 8.15 1.61 -10.16
N PHE A 8 9.03 0.76 -10.73
CA PHE A 8 10.36 0.51 -10.17
C PHE A 8 11.26 1.74 -10.25
N GLY A 9 11.21 2.48 -11.36
CA GLY A 9 11.98 3.72 -11.53
C GLY A 9 11.61 4.79 -10.50
N ALA A 10 10.31 5.01 -10.27
CA ALA A 10 9.84 5.92 -9.23
C ALA A 10 10.27 5.44 -7.83
N GLY A 11 10.14 4.14 -7.55
CA GLY A 11 10.59 3.54 -6.29
C GLY A 11 12.07 3.76 -6.01
N LEU A 12 12.93 3.59 -7.01
CA LEU A 12 14.37 3.85 -6.92
C LEU A 12 14.69 5.33 -6.69
N LEU A 13 13.95 6.25 -7.33
CA LEU A 13 14.10 7.69 -7.12
C LEU A 13 13.75 8.07 -5.68
N PHE A 14 12.60 7.61 -5.16
CA PHE A 14 12.19 7.88 -3.79
C PHE A 14 13.13 7.26 -2.77
N ALA A 15 13.57 6.02 -2.98
CA ALA A 15 14.58 5.40 -2.13
C ALA A 15 15.92 6.17 -2.18
N GLY A 16 16.36 6.59 -3.37
CA GLY A 16 17.60 7.34 -3.54
C GLY A 16 17.61 8.71 -2.85
N TYR A 17 16.45 9.35 -2.69
CA TYR A 17 16.35 10.66 -2.03
C TYR A 17 16.06 10.54 -0.53
N GLU A 18 15.06 9.73 -0.15
CA GLU A 18 14.54 9.67 1.21
C GLU A 18 15.35 8.73 2.12
N LEU A 19 15.82 7.60 1.58
CA LEU A 19 16.56 6.59 2.36
C LEU A 19 17.90 7.10 2.91
N PRO A 20 18.77 7.80 2.15
CA PRO A 20 20.00 8.35 2.72
C PRO A 20 19.70 9.45 3.74
N ARG A 21 18.60 10.20 3.59
CA ARG A 21 18.17 11.20 4.57
C ARG A 21 17.82 10.55 5.91
N LEU A 22 17.03 9.47 5.88
CA LEU A 22 16.62 8.74 7.09
C LEU A 22 17.78 7.97 7.75
N LEU A 23 18.68 7.39 6.96
CA LEU A 23 19.88 6.72 7.46
C LEU A 23 20.85 7.72 8.12
N ARG A 24 21.06 8.90 7.51
CA ARG A 24 21.87 9.98 8.12
C ARG A 24 21.28 10.50 9.42
N ALA A 25 19.95 10.52 9.53
CA ALA A 25 19.24 10.90 10.75
C ALA A 25 19.26 9.82 11.86
N GLN A 26 19.91 8.66 11.66
CA GLN A 26 19.91 7.50 12.57
C GLN A 26 18.50 6.98 12.93
N ARG A 27 17.46 7.35 12.17
CA ARG A 27 16.08 6.99 12.44
C ARG A 27 15.73 5.64 11.81
N LYS A 28 16.33 4.57 12.32
CA LYS A 28 16.17 3.20 11.79
C LYS A 28 14.72 2.74 11.77
N LYS A 29 13.90 3.11 12.78
CA LYS A 29 12.46 2.78 12.82
C LYS A 29 11.69 3.41 11.67
N GLU A 30 11.94 4.69 11.41
CA GLU A 30 11.29 5.40 10.30
C GLU A 30 11.75 4.84 8.95
N ALA A 31 13.01 4.41 8.84
CA ALA A 31 13.53 3.84 7.62
C ALA A 31 12.81 2.53 7.27
N VAL A 32 12.55 1.69 8.28
CA VAL A 32 11.78 0.46 8.11
C VAL A 32 10.34 0.75 7.71
N ILE A 33 9.68 1.71 8.35
CA ILE A 33 8.30 2.10 8.00
C ILE A 33 8.25 2.63 6.56
N PHE A 34 9.17 3.52 6.19
CA PHE A 34 9.28 4.04 4.83
C PHE A 34 9.45 2.90 3.81
N LEU A 35 10.36 1.97 4.07
CA LEU A 35 10.65 0.86 3.16
C LEU A 35 9.45 -0.10 3.04
N MET A 36 8.72 -0.35 4.14
CA MET A 36 7.46 -1.10 4.11
C MET A 36 6.42 -0.43 3.23
N PHE A 37 6.14 0.86 3.46
CA PHE A 37 5.16 1.60 2.68
C PHE A 37 5.56 1.70 1.20
N LEU A 38 6.85 1.92 0.91
CA LEU A 38 7.38 1.96 -0.45
C LEU A 38 7.19 0.61 -1.15
N ALA A 39 7.49 -0.50 -0.48
CA ALA A 39 7.28 -1.84 -1.01
C ALA A 39 5.81 -2.13 -1.29
N ILE A 40 4.90 -1.73 -0.39
CA ILE A 40 3.45 -1.86 -0.59
C ILE A 40 3.01 -1.04 -1.81
N GLY A 41 3.44 0.21 -1.92
CA GLY A 41 3.09 1.09 -3.04
C GLY A 41 3.57 0.56 -4.39
N ILE A 42 4.82 0.08 -4.47
CA ILE A 42 5.36 -0.54 -5.68
C ILE A 42 4.57 -1.81 -6.02
N THR A 43 4.29 -2.66 -5.04
CA THR A 43 3.53 -3.90 -5.24
C THR A 43 2.14 -3.61 -5.81
N LEU A 44 1.43 -2.63 -5.25
CA LEU A 44 0.12 -2.17 -5.74
C LEU A 44 0.21 -1.62 -7.17
N CYS A 45 1.20 -0.78 -7.46
CA CYS A 45 1.39 -0.25 -8.81
C CYS A 45 1.72 -1.35 -9.83
N VAL A 46 2.53 -2.34 -9.45
CA VAL A 46 2.88 -3.47 -10.31
C VAL A 46 1.65 -4.36 -10.56
N LEU A 47 0.88 -4.70 -9.52
CA LEU A 47 -0.38 -5.44 -9.65
C LEU A 47 -1.35 -4.72 -10.58
N HIS A 48 -1.48 -3.40 -10.42
CA HIS A 48 -2.30 -2.56 -11.28
C HIS A 48 -1.78 -2.53 -12.73
N ALA A 49 -0.47 -2.41 -12.93
CA ALA A 49 0.16 -2.43 -14.26
C ALA A 49 0.07 -3.78 -14.96
N LEU A 50 -0.07 -4.87 -14.20
CA LEU A 50 -0.32 -6.22 -14.69
C LEU A 50 -1.82 -6.50 -14.93
N ALA A 51 -2.69 -5.49 -14.73
CA ALA A 51 -4.14 -5.61 -14.83
C ALA A 51 -4.70 -6.75 -13.94
N VAL A 52 -4.02 -7.06 -12.83
CA VAL A 52 -4.56 -7.96 -11.83
C VAL A 52 -5.80 -7.28 -11.23
N PRO A 53 -6.94 -7.98 -11.11
CA PRO A 53 -8.12 -7.39 -10.49
C PRO A 53 -7.84 -7.15 -9.01
N LEU A 54 -7.45 -5.92 -8.66
CA LEU A 54 -7.41 -5.51 -7.27
C LEU A 54 -8.86 -5.32 -6.80
N PRO A 55 -9.27 -5.96 -5.69
CA PRO A 55 -10.57 -5.71 -5.11
C PRO A 55 -10.70 -4.22 -4.80
N SER A 56 -11.85 -3.64 -5.16
CA SER A 56 -12.06 -2.21 -5.00
C SER A 56 -12.01 -1.84 -3.52
N PRO A 57 -11.51 -0.66 -3.11
CA PRO A 57 -11.45 -0.27 -1.70
C PRO A 57 -12.79 -0.40 -0.96
N TYR A 58 -13.89 -0.25 -1.72
CA TYR A 58 -15.25 -0.48 -1.23
C TYR A 58 -15.49 -1.93 -0.79
N GLN A 59 -15.01 -2.92 -1.54
CA GLN A 59 -15.10 -4.34 -1.16
C GLN A 59 -14.30 -4.65 0.11
N TRP A 60 -13.16 -3.99 0.32
CA TRP A 60 -12.41 -4.13 1.58
C TRP A 60 -13.21 -3.56 2.75
N LEU A 61 -13.86 -2.41 2.53
CA LEU A 61 -14.78 -1.82 3.49
C LEU A 61 -15.93 -2.79 3.79
N GLU A 62 -16.53 -3.39 2.78
CA GLU A 62 -17.62 -4.35 2.94
C GLU A 62 -17.20 -5.59 3.75
N VAL A 63 -15.98 -6.10 3.57
CA VAL A 63 -15.45 -7.21 4.40
C VAL A 63 -15.24 -6.80 5.85
N ILE A 64 -14.77 -5.57 6.11
CA ILE A 64 -14.51 -5.07 7.47
C ILE A 64 -15.82 -4.71 8.19
N TYR A 65 -16.72 -4.02 7.49
CA TYR A 65 -17.93 -3.43 8.04
C TYR A 65 -19.19 -4.29 7.85
N GLY A 66 -19.17 -5.25 6.92
CA GLY A 66 -20.24 -6.24 6.72
C GLY A 66 -20.62 -6.98 8.01
N PRO A 67 -19.68 -7.61 8.74
CA PRO A 67 -20.00 -8.30 9.99
C PRO A 67 -20.49 -7.34 11.10
N LEU A 68 -20.10 -6.07 11.04
CA LEU A 68 -20.62 -5.06 11.96
C LEU A 68 -22.07 -4.67 11.62
N ALA A 69 -22.36 -4.49 10.33
CA ALA A 69 -23.70 -4.21 9.85
C ALA A 69 -24.68 -5.35 10.19
N GLU A 70 -24.29 -6.61 9.96
CA GLU A 70 -25.11 -7.77 10.34
C GLU A 70 -25.43 -7.79 11.83
N ARG A 71 -24.46 -7.47 12.71
CA ARG A 71 -24.69 -7.39 14.16
C ARG A 71 -25.64 -6.28 14.56
N ILE A 72 -25.53 -5.12 13.91
CA ILE A 72 -26.42 -3.98 14.17
C ILE A 72 -27.85 -4.31 13.72
N PHE A 73 -28.01 -4.89 12.53
CA PHE A 73 -29.31 -5.31 12.02
C PHE A 73 -29.92 -6.43 12.88
N ALA A 74 -29.12 -7.40 13.34
CA ALA A 74 -29.58 -8.46 14.23
C ALA A 74 -29.98 -7.97 15.63
N MET A 75 -29.45 -6.83 16.10
CA MET A 75 -29.89 -6.18 17.35
C MET A 75 -31.15 -5.33 17.19
N LEU A 76 -31.49 -4.94 15.96
CA LEU A 76 -32.64 -4.08 15.67
C LEU A 76 -33.94 -4.86 15.39
N GLN A 77 -33.83 -6.17 15.14
CA GLN A 77 -34.95 -7.13 14.99
C GLN A 77 -35.26 -7.80 16.33
#